data_AF-A0A535AEA8-F1
#
_entry.id   AF-A0A535AEA8-F1
#
_cell.length_a   1.000
_cell.length_b   1.000
_cell.length_c   1.000
_cell.angle_alpha   90.00
_cell.angle_beta   90.00
_cell.angle_gamma   90.00
#
_symmetry.space_group_name_H-M   'P 1'
#
loop_
_entity.id
_entity.type
_entity.pdbx_description
1 polymer ?
#
loop_
_entity_poly.entity_id
_entity_poly.type
_entity_poly.pdbx_seq_one_letter_code
_entity_poly.pdbx_strand_id
1 'polypeptide(L)'
;MMNAWLRRSRRLPVRLAVVALLAGSGVGAWAIVTEVSLVEKLHGGALEHTDETALRGMRNRDAYLDAFTHGDAIFSDLFNAVDGAGANIGNGARFSRFPRADLVGNDAEGRAMWGSHIPKRITGPDTNSCNSCHSLAAGDGAGDTGSNVIRDPGRTGNPATWISRNAPHVFGLGAIQRLAEEMTTKLKSIRDDAQQQACASGAPVTATLAAKGTSFGSITVSCSGTVDTSAIEGLDKDLIVKGFQW
;
A
#
# COMPACT_ATOMS: atom_id res chain seq x y z
N MET A 1 -79.51 8.91 -26.86
CA MET A 1 -79.68 10.27 -26.29
C MET A 1 -79.36 10.21 -24.80
N MET A 2 -78.66 11.23 -24.31
CA MET A 2 -78.47 11.62 -22.90
C MET A 2 -77.50 10.73 -22.08
N ASN A 3 -76.20 11.07 -22.04
CA ASN A 3 -75.54 12.02 -21.12
C ASN A 3 -75.88 11.80 -19.64
N ALA A 4 -75.06 10.99 -18.96
CA ALA A 4 -75.01 10.93 -17.50
C ALA A 4 -73.79 11.70 -17.00
N TRP A 5 -74.08 12.88 -16.46
CA TRP A 5 -73.19 13.77 -15.72
C TRP A 5 -72.68 13.08 -14.45
N LEU A 6 -71.35 12.89 -14.33
CA LEU A 6 -70.72 12.49 -13.07
C LEU A 6 -69.91 13.66 -12.49
N ARG A 7 -70.38 14.09 -11.32
CA ARG A 7 -69.84 15.16 -10.47
C ARG A 7 -68.35 14.96 -10.18
N ARG A 8 -67.59 16.02 -10.47
CA ARG A 8 -66.17 16.19 -10.14
C ARG A 8 -66.00 16.39 -8.63
N SER A 9 -65.61 15.34 -7.89
CA SER A 9 -65.20 15.50 -6.48
C SER A 9 -63.81 16.15 -6.43
N ARG A 10 -63.73 17.38 -5.93
CA ARG A 10 -62.45 18.03 -5.60
C ARG A 10 -61.82 17.30 -4.42
N ARG A 11 -60.85 16.42 -4.69
CA ARG A 11 -59.86 16.00 -3.69
C ARG A 11 -58.63 16.89 -3.86
N LEU A 12 -58.40 17.79 -2.91
CA LEU A 12 -57.11 18.48 -2.76
C LEU A 12 -56.05 17.40 -2.47
N PRO A 13 -54.97 17.30 -3.25
CA PRO A 13 -53.83 16.49 -2.83
C PRO A 13 -53.02 17.31 -1.82
N VAL A 14 -53.04 16.88 -0.56
CA VAL A 14 -51.99 17.21 0.41
C VAL A 14 -50.72 16.54 -0.10
N ARG A 15 -49.95 17.28 -0.91
CA ARG A 15 -48.59 16.98 -1.31
C ARG A 15 -47.80 18.25 -1.04
N LEU A 16 -46.99 18.25 0.02
CA LEU A 16 -45.76 19.04 0.21
C LEU A 16 -45.40 19.05 1.70
N ALA A 17 -44.79 17.96 2.21
CA ALA A 17 -44.08 18.00 3.50
C ALA A 17 -43.08 16.85 3.77
N VAL A 18 -42.61 16.09 2.76
CA VAL A 18 -41.62 15.00 3.01
C VAL A 18 -40.53 14.94 1.92
N VAL A 19 -40.00 16.07 1.48
CA VAL A 19 -38.78 16.08 0.62
C VAL A 19 -37.60 16.82 1.28
N ALA A 20 -37.77 17.38 2.48
CA ALA A 20 -36.73 18.17 3.14
C ALA A 20 -35.77 17.38 4.05
N LEU A 21 -35.77 16.04 4.05
CA LEU A 21 -34.96 15.21 4.96
C LEU A 21 -34.19 14.07 4.29
N LEU A 22 -33.98 14.13 2.97
CA LEU A 22 -33.09 13.22 2.24
C LEU A 22 -32.03 13.95 1.39
N ALA A 23 -31.79 15.24 1.66
CA ALA A 23 -30.71 16.00 1.05
C ALA A 23 -29.42 16.02 1.90
N GLY A 24 -29.39 15.31 3.04
CA GLY A 24 -28.30 15.36 4.02
C GLY A 24 -27.35 14.17 4.07
N SER A 25 -27.63 13.06 3.35
CA SER A 25 -26.80 11.85 3.42
C SER A 25 -26.27 11.36 2.07
N GLY A 26 -26.53 12.09 1.00
CA GLY A 26 -26.12 11.74 -0.36
C GLY A 26 -24.91 12.52 -0.90
N VAL A 27 -24.34 13.44 -0.11
CA VAL A 27 -23.14 14.17 -0.48
C VAL A 27 -21.95 13.51 0.22
N GLY A 28 -21.65 12.29 -0.21
CA GLY A 28 -20.25 11.86 -0.27
C GLY A 28 -19.59 12.73 -1.33
N ALA A 29 -19.35 14.00 -0.99
CA ALA A 29 -18.57 14.89 -1.82
C ALA A 29 -17.18 14.24 -1.90
N TRP A 30 -16.92 13.62 -3.04
CA TRP A 30 -15.63 13.69 -3.69
C TRP A 30 -15.34 15.18 -3.93
N ALA A 31 -15.16 15.95 -2.86
CA ALA A 31 -14.62 17.27 -2.96
C ALA A 31 -13.28 17.05 -3.64
N ILE A 32 -13.12 17.68 -4.81
CA ILE A 32 -11.85 17.96 -5.45
C ILE A 32 -10.88 18.31 -4.32
N VAL A 33 -10.02 17.36 -3.92
CA VAL A 33 -9.20 17.49 -2.70
C VAL A 33 -8.00 18.35 -3.05
N THR A 34 -8.26 19.63 -3.28
CA THR A 34 -7.19 20.61 -3.42
C THR A 34 -6.65 20.99 -2.04
N GLU A 35 -7.50 21.01 -1.03
CA GLU A 35 -7.13 21.39 0.33
C GLU A 35 -7.22 20.21 1.30
N VAL A 36 -6.07 19.58 1.57
CA VAL A 36 -5.98 18.49 2.58
C VAL A 36 -6.41 19.00 3.97
N SER A 37 -6.13 20.27 4.28
CA SER A 37 -6.55 20.92 5.52
C SER A 37 -8.07 21.01 5.69
N LEU A 38 -8.84 21.01 4.60
CA LEU A 38 -10.30 20.97 4.66
C LEU A 38 -10.79 19.55 4.97
N VAL A 39 -10.15 18.54 4.37
CA VAL A 39 -10.45 17.13 4.66
C VAL A 39 -10.14 16.81 6.13
N GLU A 40 -9.01 17.30 6.65
CA GLU A 40 -8.64 17.15 8.06
C GLU A 40 -9.70 17.73 8.99
N LYS A 41 -10.21 18.93 8.69
CA LYS A 41 -11.26 19.59 9.50
C LYS A 41 -12.61 18.88 9.45
N LEU A 42 -12.97 18.27 8.31
CA LEU A 42 -14.31 17.71 8.09
C LEU A 42 -14.41 16.21 8.40
N HIS A 43 -13.33 15.46 8.17
CA HIS A 43 -13.35 14.00 8.20
C HIS A 43 -12.30 13.38 9.12
N GLY A 44 -11.20 14.09 9.43
CA GLY A 44 -10.06 13.50 10.14
C GLY A 44 -9.36 12.39 9.34
N GLY A 45 -8.46 11.65 10.00
CA GLY A 45 -7.89 10.41 9.46
C GLY A 45 -8.91 9.27 9.49
N ALA A 46 -8.93 8.44 8.45
CA ALA A 46 -9.80 7.27 8.40
C ALA A 46 -9.19 6.05 9.10
N LEU A 47 -7.87 6.03 9.28
CA LEU A 47 -7.16 4.87 9.82
C LEU A 47 -7.05 4.90 11.35
N GLU A 48 -7.30 3.76 11.97
CA GLU A 48 -6.91 3.51 13.35
C GLU A 48 -5.45 3.05 13.40
N HIS A 49 -4.66 3.74 14.23
CA HIS A 49 -3.24 3.43 14.41
C HIS A 49 -3.03 2.70 15.74
N THR A 50 -2.27 1.60 15.70
CA THR A 50 -1.69 0.97 16.88
C THR A 50 -0.18 1.17 16.90
N ASP A 51 0.43 1.10 18.08
CA ASP A 51 1.87 1.23 18.24
C ASP A 51 2.51 -0.06 18.78
N GLU A 52 3.78 -0.24 18.45
CA GLU A 52 4.54 -1.43 18.84
C GLU A 52 4.66 -1.57 20.36
N THR A 53 4.69 -0.47 21.10
CA THR A 53 4.82 -0.47 22.57
C THR A 53 3.56 -1.01 23.22
N ALA A 54 2.39 -0.59 22.73
CA ALA A 54 1.08 -1.07 23.14
C ALA A 54 0.96 -2.56 22.89
N LEU A 55 1.29 -3.02 21.67
CA LEU A 55 1.28 -4.44 21.33
C LEU A 55 2.22 -5.27 22.23
N ARG A 56 3.42 -4.77 22.52
CA ARG A 56 4.39 -5.44 23.40
C ARG A 56 3.94 -5.51 24.87
N GLY A 57 3.06 -4.61 25.31
CA GLY A 57 2.48 -4.61 26.64
C GLY A 57 1.36 -5.65 26.84
N MET A 58 0.84 -6.21 25.75
CA MET A 58 -0.25 -7.19 25.79
C MET A 58 0.27 -8.62 25.98
N ARG A 59 -0.62 -9.54 26.37
CA ARG A 59 -0.30 -10.98 26.29
C ARG A 59 -0.15 -11.37 24.83
N ASN A 60 0.75 -12.31 24.52
CA ASN A 60 1.06 -12.72 23.14
C ASN A 60 -0.17 -12.99 22.25
N ARG A 61 -1.20 -13.66 22.78
CA ARG A 61 -2.43 -13.93 22.03
C ARG A 61 -3.23 -12.65 21.73
N ASP A 62 -3.32 -11.76 22.71
CA ASP A 62 -4.07 -10.51 22.57
C ASP A 62 -3.35 -9.57 21.61
N ALA A 63 -2.02 -9.45 21.73
CA ALA A 63 -1.17 -8.71 20.80
C ALA A 63 -1.32 -9.21 19.35
N TYR A 64 -1.36 -10.53 19.16
CA TYR A 64 -1.56 -11.13 17.85
C TYR A 64 -2.93 -10.77 17.27
N LEU A 65 -4.00 -10.92 18.06
CA LEU A 65 -5.35 -10.59 17.60
C LEU A 65 -5.48 -9.10 17.27
N ASP A 66 -4.95 -8.22 18.13
CA ASP A 66 -4.97 -6.77 17.92
C ASP A 66 -4.22 -6.37 16.66
N ALA A 67 -2.99 -6.88 16.46
CA ALA A 67 -2.22 -6.62 15.26
C ALA A 67 -2.89 -7.16 13.99
N PHE A 68 -3.55 -8.33 14.08
CA PHE A 68 -4.26 -8.91 12.95
C PHE A 68 -5.51 -8.10 12.58
N THR A 69 -6.27 -7.63 13.57
CA THR A 69 -7.43 -6.75 13.37
C THR A 69 -7.03 -5.42 12.74
N HIS A 70 -5.97 -4.77 13.23
CA HIS A 70 -5.46 -3.55 12.60
C HIS A 70 -4.94 -3.81 11.19
N GLY A 71 -4.31 -4.96 10.94
CA GLY A 71 -3.88 -5.36 9.60
C GLY A 71 -5.04 -5.51 8.62
N ASP A 72 -6.14 -6.14 9.05
CA ASP A 72 -7.37 -6.30 8.24
C ASP A 72 -8.05 -4.95 7.94
N ALA A 73 -8.10 -4.05 8.94
CA ALA A 73 -8.58 -2.69 8.76
C ALA A 73 -7.71 -1.91 7.75
N ILE A 74 -6.38 -1.89 7.94
CA ILE A 74 -5.43 -1.26 7.01
C ILE A 74 -5.56 -1.83 5.60
N PHE A 75 -5.87 -3.11 5.44
CA PHE A 75 -6.03 -3.71 4.12
C PHE A 75 -7.32 -3.27 3.41
N SER A 76 -8.38 -3.02 4.17
CA SER A 76 -9.73 -2.87 3.65
C SER A 76 -10.29 -1.45 3.71
N ASP A 77 -9.75 -0.60 4.57
CA ASP A 77 -10.20 0.78 4.77
C ASP A 77 -9.88 1.66 3.55
N LEU A 78 -10.69 2.70 3.37
CA LEU A 78 -10.53 3.70 2.33
C LEU A 78 -9.70 4.86 2.86
N PHE A 79 -8.42 4.86 2.52
CA PHE A 79 -7.48 5.88 2.95
C PHE A 79 -7.86 7.22 2.32
N ASN A 80 -7.77 8.29 3.10
CA ASN A 80 -8.04 9.63 2.61
C ASN A 80 -6.73 10.45 2.49
N ALA A 81 -6.84 11.71 2.06
CA ALA A 81 -5.66 12.55 1.87
C ALA A 81 -4.92 12.90 3.18
N VAL A 82 -5.62 12.89 4.32
CA VAL A 82 -5.07 13.08 5.68
C VAL A 82 -4.24 11.85 6.07
N ASP A 83 -4.69 10.66 5.69
CA ASP A 83 -3.95 9.39 5.86
C ASP A 83 -2.79 9.24 4.86
N GLY A 84 -2.52 10.26 4.04
CA GLY A 84 -1.45 10.23 3.04
C GLY A 84 -1.81 9.48 1.74
N ALA A 85 -3.08 9.17 1.49
CA ALA A 85 -3.50 8.43 0.31
C ALA A 85 -3.29 9.23 -0.98
N GLY A 86 -2.77 8.55 -2.01
CA GLY A 86 -2.65 9.11 -3.36
C GLY A 86 -1.59 10.20 -3.50
N ALA A 87 -1.59 10.87 -4.64
CA ALA A 87 -0.68 11.97 -4.96
C ALA A 87 -1.34 12.95 -5.93
N ASN A 88 -0.85 14.17 -6.02
CA ASN A 88 -1.44 15.18 -6.89
C ASN A 88 -1.30 14.80 -8.38
N ILE A 89 -2.43 14.52 -9.04
CA ILE A 89 -2.51 14.20 -10.47
C ILE A 89 -3.31 15.24 -11.27
N GLY A 90 -3.45 16.46 -10.72
CA GLY A 90 -4.19 17.57 -11.33
C GLY A 90 -5.70 17.48 -11.16
N ASN A 91 -6.39 18.60 -11.40
CA ASN A 91 -7.86 18.74 -11.28
C ASN A 91 -8.43 18.25 -9.93
N GLY A 92 -7.64 18.35 -8.86
CA GLY A 92 -7.93 17.86 -7.51
C GLY A 92 -8.13 16.34 -7.39
N ALA A 93 -7.76 15.58 -8.42
CA ALA A 93 -7.73 14.13 -8.37
C ALA A 93 -6.44 13.66 -7.67
N ARG A 94 -6.52 12.47 -7.06
CA ARG A 94 -5.42 11.86 -6.31
C ARG A 94 -5.01 10.46 -6.77
N PHE A 95 -5.76 9.86 -7.70
CA PHE A 95 -5.58 8.48 -8.16
C PHE A 95 -5.75 8.34 -9.68
N SER A 96 -4.85 7.61 -10.32
CA SER A 96 -4.85 7.30 -11.75
C SER A 96 -4.35 5.88 -11.97
N ARG A 97 -5.06 5.10 -12.80
CA ARG A 97 -4.62 3.75 -13.24
C ARG A 97 -3.59 3.77 -14.37
N PHE A 98 -3.36 4.96 -14.94
CA PHE A 98 -2.36 5.18 -15.99
C PHE A 98 -1.17 5.96 -15.41
N PRO A 99 0.07 5.60 -15.77
CA PRO A 99 1.24 6.38 -15.39
C PRO A 99 1.12 7.81 -15.92
N ARG A 100 1.20 8.79 -15.03
CA ARG A 100 1.13 10.22 -15.38
C ARG A 100 2.50 10.89 -15.42
N ALA A 101 3.43 10.27 -16.16
CA ALA A 101 4.80 10.79 -16.31
C ALA A 101 4.83 12.19 -16.95
N ASP A 102 3.74 12.59 -17.62
CA ASP A 102 3.50 13.93 -18.15
C ASP A 102 3.35 15.01 -17.08
N LEU A 103 2.94 14.65 -15.86
CA LEU A 103 2.64 15.59 -14.79
C LEU A 103 3.89 15.96 -13.98
N VAL A 104 4.71 16.85 -14.52
CA VAL A 104 5.96 17.33 -13.89
C VAL A 104 5.82 18.76 -13.35
N GLY A 105 6.72 19.13 -12.43
CA GLY A 105 6.73 20.43 -11.78
C GLY A 105 5.72 20.54 -10.64
N ASN A 106 5.19 21.75 -10.48
CA ASN A 106 4.17 22.09 -9.48
C ASN A 106 2.89 22.52 -10.18
N ASP A 107 1.75 22.30 -9.54
CA ASP A 107 0.48 22.89 -9.98
C ASP A 107 0.40 24.39 -9.64
N ALA A 108 -0.75 25.01 -9.97
CA ALA A 108 -0.98 26.44 -9.76
C ALA A 108 -0.86 26.87 -8.29
N GLU A 109 -1.07 25.95 -7.35
CA GLU A 109 -0.95 26.19 -5.91
C GLU A 109 0.44 25.82 -5.36
N GLY A 110 1.40 25.49 -6.24
CA GLY A 110 2.78 25.19 -5.86
C GLY A 110 3.03 23.76 -5.35
N ARG A 111 2.06 22.85 -5.51
CA ARG A 111 2.17 21.47 -5.02
C ARG A 111 2.81 20.58 -6.07
N ALA A 112 3.78 19.75 -5.68
CA ALA A 112 4.45 18.82 -6.59
C ALA A 112 3.43 17.88 -7.26
N MET A 113 3.47 17.84 -8.59
CA MET A 113 2.66 16.90 -9.36
C MET A 113 3.32 15.53 -9.41
N TRP A 114 2.55 14.48 -9.73
CA TRP A 114 2.96 13.09 -9.67
C TRP A 114 4.37 12.77 -10.22
N GLY A 115 4.68 13.21 -11.43
CA GLY A 115 5.97 12.98 -12.11
C GLY A 115 7.15 13.68 -11.42
N SER A 116 6.90 14.58 -10.47
CA SER A 116 7.91 15.29 -9.67
C SER A 116 7.89 14.92 -8.18
N HIS A 117 7.07 13.95 -7.77
CA HIS A 117 7.04 13.46 -6.39
C HIS A 117 8.35 12.76 -5.97
N ILE A 118 8.73 12.90 -4.70
CA ILE A 118 9.88 12.22 -4.08
C ILE A 118 9.38 11.34 -2.92
N PRO A 119 9.70 10.03 -2.88
CA PRO A 119 10.50 9.29 -3.85
C PRO A 119 9.80 9.17 -5.21
N LYS A 120 10.59 9.06 -6.29
CA LYS A 120 10.07 8.84 -7.64
C LYS A 120 9.38 7.49 -7.69
N ARG A 121 8.08 7.49 -8.00
CA ARG A 121 7.28 6.27 -8.14
C ARG A 121 7.21 5.86 -9.61
N ILE A 122 7.33 4.56 -9.87
CA ILE A 122 7.26 4.02 -11.24
C ILE A 122 5.80 3.99 -11.71
N THR A 123 4.85 3.81 -10.80
CA THR A 123 3.41 3.68 -11.07
C THR A 123 2.55 4.11 -9.90
N GLY A 124 1.24 4.12 -10.13
CA GLY A 124 0.25 4.68 -9.24
C GLY A 124 0.11 6.19 -9.44
N PRO A 125 -0.52 6.87 -8.48
CA PRO A 125 -1.25 6.30 -7.35
C PRO A 125 -2.55 5.64 -7.84
N ASP A 126 -2.75 4.33 -7.67
CA ASP A 126 -3.83 3.63 -8.41
C ASP A 126 -5.18 3.61 -7.69
N THR A 127 -5.16 3.50 -6.37
CA THR A 127 -6.36 3.35 -5.52
C THR A 127 -6.06 3.79 -4.09
N ASN A 128 -7.10 3.90 -3.27
CA ASN A 128 -7.05 4.30 -1.87
C ASN A 128 -7.28 3.16 -0.87
N SER A 129 -7.32 1.90 -1.32
CA SER A 129 -7.38 0.72 -0.45
C SER A 129 -6.75 -0.50 -1.12
N CYS A 130 -6.15 -1.40 -0.33
CA CYS A 130 -5.50 -2.61 -0.86
C CYS A 130 -6.53 -3.58 -1.45
N ASN A 131 -7.67 -3.75 -0.77
CA ASN A 131 -8.75 -4.64 -1.23
C ASN A 131 -9.35 -4.23 -2.59
N SER A 132 -9.14 -3.00 -3.06
CA SER A 132 -9.64 -2.54 -4.36
C SER A 132 -8.99 -3.28 -5.52
N CYS A 133 -7.75 -3.74 -5.35
CA CYS A 133 -7.05 -4.58 -6.32
C CYS A 133 -6.98 -6.05 -5.88
N HIS A 134 -7.20 -6.34 -4.60
CA HIS A 134 -7.09 -7.67 -4.01
C HIS A 134 -8.43 -8.16 -3.44
N SER A 135 -9.39 -8.46 -4.34
CA SER A 135 -10.81 -8.66 -3.97
C SER A 135 -11.46 -9.94 -4.48
N LEU A 136 -10.85 -10.69 -5.41
CA LEU A 136 -11.50 -11.89 -5.95
C LEU A 136 -11.51 -13.07 -4.97
N ALA A 137 -12.64 -13.79 -4.93
CA ALA A 137 -13.00 -14.84 -3.98
C ALA A 137 -13.30 -14.34 -2.56
N ALA A 138 -12.47 -13.44 -2.01
CA ALA A 138 -12.68 -12.72 -0.75
C ALA A 138 -11.69 -11.53 -0.69
N GLY A 139 -11.69 -10.79 0.44
CA GLY A 139 -10.53 -9.96 0.78
C GLY A 139 -9.23 -10.78 0.70
N ASP A 140 -8.13 -10.13 0.36
CA ASP A 140 -6.81 -10.73 0.06
C ASP A 140 -6.69 -11.51 -1.27
N GLY A 141 -7.77 -11.48 -2.05
CA GLY A 141 -7.86 -12.12 -3.36
C GLY A 141 -6.91 -11.58 -4.42
N ALA A 142 -6.92 -12.22 -5.59
CA ALA A 142 -6.36 -11.61 -6.79
C ALA A 142 -7.29 -10.50 -7.32
N GLY A 143 -6.79 -9.66 -8.22
CA GLY A 143 -7.62 -8.70 -8.93
C GLY A 143 -8.31 -9.33 -10.13
N ASP A 144 -9.48 -8.81 -10.51
CA ASP A 144 -10.05 -9.13 -11.82
C ASP A 144 -9.29 -8.44 -12.95
N THR A 145 -9.64 -8.78 -14.19
CA THR A 145 -9.05 -8.13 -15.38
C THR A 145 -9.35 -6.63 -15.42
N GLY A 146 -10.48 -6.21 -14.86
CA GLY A 146 -10.87 -4.82 -14.70
C GLY A 146 -9.92 -4.06 -13.77
N SER A 147 -9.29 -4.73 -12.82
CA SER A 147 -8.36 -4.19 -11.82
C SER A 147 -6.90 -4.23 -12.26
N ASN A 148 -6.64 -4.62 -13.51
CA ASN A 148 -5.31 -4.57 -14.10
C ASN A 148 -4.77 -3.13 -14.11
N VAL A 149 -3.48 -3.01 -13.81
CA VAL A 149 -2.78 -1.72 -13.75
C VAL A 149 -1.84 -1.61 -14.94
N ILE A 150 -1.89 -0.46 -15.62
CA ILE A 150 -0.97 -0.14 -16.70
C ILE A 150 0.30 0.48 -16.12
N ARG A 151 1.45 0.01 -16.58
CA ARG A 151 2.75 0.38 -16.04
C ARG A 151 3.64 0.90 -17.15
N ASP A 152 4.47 1.89 -16.81
CA ASP A 152 5.55 2.40 -17.67
C ASP A 152 6.91 2.15 -16.99
N PRO A 153 7.47 0.93 -17.09
CA PRO A 153 8.71 0.59 -16.40
C PRO A 153 9.88 1.48 -16.83
N GLY A 154 9.91 1.88 -18.10
CA GLY A 154 10.95 2.72 -18.68
C GLY A 154 10.78 4.21 -18.41
N ARG A 155 9.63 4.63 -17.84
CA ARG A 155 9.27 6.04 -17.60
C ARG A 155 9.40 6.89 -18.86
N THR A 156 9.05 6.30 -20.00
CA THR A 156 9.22 6.93 -21.31
C THR A 156 8.05 7.81 -21.70
N GLY A 157 6.89 7.64 -21.04
CA GLY A 157 5.62 8.22 -21.47
C GLY A 157 5.10 7.63 -22.79
N ASN A 158 5.74 6.58 -23.33
CA ASN A 158 5.38 5.96 -24.61
C ASN A 158 4.46 4.74 -24.38
N PRO A 159 3.16 4.83 -24.73
CA PRO A 159 2.20 3.75 -24.53
C PRO A 159 2.58 2.43 -25.21
N ALA A 160 3.37 2.48 -26.29
CA ALA A 160 3.82 1.28 -26.99
C ALA A 160 4.78 0.40 -26.15
N THR A 161 5.36 0.96 -25.09
CA THR A 161 6.29 0.25 -24.18
C THR A 161 5.66 -0.11 -22.84
N TRP A 162 4.40 0.27 -22.64
CA TRP A 162 3.70 0.00 -21.40
C TRP A 162 3.32 -1.47 -21.30
N ILE A 163 3.26 -1.95 -20.05
CA ILE A 163 2.86 -3.33 -19.73
C ILE A 163 1.61 -3.30 -18.86
N SER A 164 0.76 -4.32 -18.99
CA SER A 164 -0.37 -4.55 -18.09
C SER A 164 -0.01 -5.62 -17.07
N ARG A 165 -0.36 -5.40 -15.79
CA ARG A 165 -0.16 -6.37 -14.71
C ARG A 165 -1.43 -6.53 -13.89
N ASN A 166 -1.67 -7.74 -13.43
CA ASN A 166 -2.73 -8.08 -12.50
C ASN A 166 -2.18 -8.23 -11.07
N ALA A 167 -2.97 -7.86 -10.08
CA ALA A 167 -2.63 -8.05 -8.67
C ALA A 167 -2.82 -9.53 -8.29
N PRO A 168 -1.77 -10.25 -7.84
CA PRO A 168 -1.92 -11.63 -7.39
C PRO A 168 -2.67 -11.66 -6.06
N HIS A 169 -3.08 -12.85 -5.61
CA HIS A 169 -3.58 -13.00 -4.24
C HIS A 169 -2.46 -12.74 -3.21
N VAL A 170 -2.85 -12.36 -1.99
CA VAL A 170 -1.93 -12.17 -0.86
C VAL A 170 -2.19 -13.13 0.31
N PHE A 171 -3.00 -14.17 0.08
CA PHE A 171 -3.26 -15.22 1.06
C PHE A 171 -1.98 -15.81 1.68
N GLY A 172 -1.88 -15.70 3.00
CA GLY A 172 -0.81 -16.32 3.79
C GLY A 172 0.59 -15.77 3.55
N LEU A 173 0.76 -14.72 2.75
CA LEU A 173 2.08 -14.18 2.41
C LEU A 173 2.81 -13.60 3.63
N GLY A 174 2.08 -13.17 4.67
CA GLY A 174 2.66 -12.72 5.93
C GLY A 174 3.58 -13.76 6.57
N ALA A 175 3.25 -15.05 6.51
CA ALA A 175 4.10 -16.11 7.04
C ALA A 175 5.42 -16.26 6.25
N ILE A 176 5.36 -16.12 4.93
CA ILE A 176 6.54 -16.14 4.06
C ILE A 176 7.44 -14.94 4.37
N GLN A 177 6.85 -13.75 4.51
CA GLN A 177 7.58 -12.54 4.87
C GLN A 177 8.26 -12.67 6.25
N ARG A 178 7.55 -13.18 7.27
CA ARG A 178 8.13 -13.42 8.59
C ARG A 178 9.29 -14.42 8.55
N LEU A 179 9.17 -15.49 7.76
CA LEU A 179 10.27 -16.43 7.55
C LEU A 179 11.48 -15.76 6.91
N ALA A 180 11.27 -14.93 5.89
CA ALA A 180 12.34 -14.19 5.22
C ALA A 180 13.04 -13.19 6.16
N GLU A 181 12.30 -12.53 7.04
CA GLU A 181 12.84 -11.62 8.07
C GLU A 181 13.67 -12.35 9.13
N GLU A 182 13.20 -13.52 9.59
CA GLU A 182 13.95 -14.38 10.51
C GLU A 182 15.26 -14.87 9.88
N MET A 183 15.21 -15.32 8.62
CA MET A 183 16.41 -15.73 7.89
C MET A 183 17.37 -14.56 7.69
N THR A 184 16.87 -13.40 7.26
CA THR A 184 17.66 -12.17 7.10
C THR A 184 18.37 -11.77 8.40
N THR A 185 17.64 -11.82 9.53
CA THR A 185 18.21 -11.52 10.85
C THR A 185 19.33 -12.48 11.20
N LYS A 186 19.16 -13.79 10.93
CA LYS A 186 20.20 -14.79 11.14
C LYS A 186 21.43 -14.56 10.25
N LEU A 187 21.25 -14.25 8.98
CA LEU A 187 22.36 -14.01 8.05
C LEU A 187 23.17 -12.77 8.43
N LYS A 188 22.47 -11.69 8.85
CA LYS A 188 23.14 -10.49 9.36
C LYS A 188 23.88 -10.77 10.67
N SER A 189 23.32 -11.58 11.57
CA SER A 189 24.02 -11.98 12.79
C SER A 189 25.31 -12.73 12.49
N ILE A 190 25.32 -13.64 11.49
CA ILE A 190 26.53 -14.36 11.09
C ILE A 190 27.63 -13.40 10.63
N ARG A 191 27.29 -12.39 9.84
CA ARG A 191 28.23 -11.34 9.43
C ARG A 191 28.79 -10.58 10.63
N ASP A 192 27.92 -10.18 11.55
CA ASP A 192 28.30 -9.38 12.73
C ASP A 192 29.19 -10.20 13.68
N ASP A 193 28.88 -11.49 13.87
CA ASP A 193 29.70 -12.43 14.63
C ASP A 193 31.08 -12.65 13.97
N ALA A 194 31.11 -12.80 12.64
CA ALA A 194 32.36 -12.95 11.89
C ALA A 194 33.25 -11.70 11.99
N GLN A 195 32.65 -10.51 11.98
CA GLN A 195 33.41 -9.27 12.20
C GLN A 195 34.04 -9.23 13.59
N GLN A 196 33.29 -9.59 14.63
CA GLN A 196 33.80 -9.64 16.00
C GLN A 196 34.96 -10.63 16.12
N GLN A 197 34.83 -11.81 15.51
CA GLN A 197 35.89 -12.81 15.47
C GLN A 197 37.12 -12.32 14.71
N ALA A 198 36.94 -11.61 13.60
CA ALA A 198 38.05 -11.03 12.84
C ALA A 198 38.81 -9.96 13.64
N CYS A 199 38.10 -9.17 14.46
CA CYS A 199 38.74 -8.24 15.38
C CYS A 199 39.48 -8.93 16.52
N ALA A 200 38.94 -10.01 17.07
CA ALA A 200 39.58 -10.77 18.13
C ALA A 200 40.84 -11.54 17.65
N SER A 201 40.81 -12.07 16.43
CA SER A 201 41.90 -12.84 15.85
C SER A 201 42.97 -11.99 15.15
N GLY A 202 42.62 -10.76 14.74
CA GLY A 202 43.46 -9.90 13.92
C GLY A 202 43.54 -10.32 12.44
N ALA A 203 42.70 -11.27 12.00
CA ALA A 203 42.68 -11.78 10.63
C ALA A 203 41.25 -11.85 10.08
N PRO A 204 41.04 -11.70 8.74
CA PRO A 204 39.73 -11.90 8.15
C PRO A 204 39.15 -13.28 8.44
N VAL A 205 37.83 -13.35 8.66
CA VAL A 205 37.11 -14.59 8.99
C VAL A 205 36.13 -14.91 7.89
N THR A 206 36.21 -16.13 7.35
CA THR A 206 35.22 -16.67 6.43
C THR A 206 34.12 -17.40 7.20
N ALA A 207 32.87 -17.01 6.98
CA ALA A 207 31.70 -17.58 7.63
C ALA A 207 30.69 -18.11 6.59
N THR A 208 30.18 -19.31 6.82
CA THR A 208 29.11 -19.90 6.02
C THR A 208 27.79 -19.21 6.31
N LEU A 209 27.07 -18.82 5.25
CA LEU A 209 25.73 -18.25 5.35
C LEU A 209 24.69 -19.37 5.27
N ALA A 210 24.02 -19.63 6.38
CA ALA A 210 22.91 -20.58 6.41
C ALA A 210 21.81 -20.12 7.36
N ALA A 211 20.56 -20.33 6.95
CA ALA A 211 19.39 -20.06 7.77
C ALA A 211 18.27 -21.05 7.43
N LYS A 212 17.55 -21.53 8.44
CA LYS A 212 16.38 -22.43 8.28
C LYS A 212 16.65 -23.66 7.39
N GLY A 213 17.87 -24.19 7.42
CA GLY A 213 18.28 -25.36 6.63
C GLY A 213 18.71 -25.06 5.19
N THR A 214 18.67 -23.79 4.76
CA THR A 214 19.12 -23.34 3.43
C THR A 214 20.50 -22.69 3.52
N SER A 215 21.39 -23.04 2.60
CA SER A 215 22.72 -22.43 2.42
C SER A 215 22.66 -21.29 1.40
N PHE A 216 23.44 -20.24 1.64
CA PHE A 216 23.59 -19.06 0.77
C PHE A 216 25.07 -18.78 0.45
N GLY A 217 25.91 -19.82 0.51
CA GLY A 217 27.35 -19.72 0.28
C GLY A 217 28.10 -19.20 1.51
N SER A 218 29.03 -18.27 1.32
CA SER A 218 29.87 -17.73 2.40
C SER A 218 30.23 -16.27 2.18
N ILE A 219 30.70 -15.64 3.26
CA ILE A 219 31.27 -14.30 3.26
C ILE A 219 32.61 -14.31 3.97
N THR A 220 33.52 -13.43 3.56
CA THR A 220 34.75 -13.18 4.33
C THR A 220 34.72 -11.76 4.88
N VAL A 221 34.84 -11.63 6.20
CA VAL A 221 34.67 -10.37 6.92
C VAL A 221 35.99 -9.97 7.59
N SER A 222 36.42 -8.72 7.40
CA SER A 222 37.55 -8.13 8.11
C SER A 222 37.09 -7.39 9.38
N CYS A 223 38.01 -7.10 10.30
CA CYS A 223 37.69 -6.29 11.48
C CYS A 223 37.17 -4.89 11.13
N SER A 224 37.60 -4.30 10.01
CA SER A 224 37.12 -2.99 9.52
C SER A 224 35.66 -3.00 9.04
N GLY A 225 35.00 -4.17 9.01
CA GLY A 225 33.65 -4.33 8.48
C GLY A 225 33.59 -4.46 6.96
N THR A 226 34.74 -4.64 6.29
CA THR A 226 34.76 -4.97 4.87
C THR A 226 34.27 -6.42 4.70
N VAL A 227 33.28 -6.61 3.85
CA VAL A 227 32.68 -7.92 3.57
C VAL A 227 32.94 -8.28 2.11
N ASP A 228 33.69 -9.34 1.90
CA ASP A 228 33.74 -10.02 0.59
C ASP A 228 32.51 -10.90 0.44
N THR A 229 31.66 -10.54 -0.51
CA THR A 229 30.40 -11.21 -0.85
C THR A 229 30.49 -12.02 -2.15
N SER A 230 31.68 -12.23 -2.71
CA SER A 230 31.86 -12.93 -3.99
C SER A 230 31.43 -14.40 -3.97
N ALA A 231 31.41 -15.01 -2.78
CA ALA A 231 30.99 -16.39 -2.55
C ALA A 231 29.55 -16.51 -2.04
N ILE A 232 28.72 -15.46 -2.17
CA ILE A 232 27.28 -15.54 -1.89
C ILE A 232 26.57 -16.24 -3.06
N GLU A 233 25.63 -17.12 -2.73
CA GLU A 233 24.79 -17.84 -3.69
C GLU A 233 23.30 -17.56 -3.44
N GLY A 234 22.56 -17.17 -4.49
CA GLY A 234 21.10 -17.02 -4.42
C GLY A 234 20.59 -15.88 -3.53
N LEU A 235 21.45 -14.94 -3.15
CA LEU A 235 21.15 -13.82 -2.27
C LEU A 235 21.91 -12.57 -2.72
N ASP A 236 21.36 -11.38 -2.46
CA ASP A 236 22.09 -10.14 -2.69
C ASP A 236 23.12 -9.86 -1.60
N LYS A 237 24.08 -8.98 -1.91
CA LYS A 237 25.11 -8.49 -0.98
C LYS A 237 24.58 -7.80 0.29
N ASP A 238 23.29 -7.47 0.34
CA ASP A 238 22.63 -6.87 1.50
C ASP A 238 22.21 -7.90 2.57
N LEU A 239 22.37 -9.19 2.27
CA LEU A 239 21.97 -10.34 3.08
C LEU A 239 20.47 -10.40 3.38
N ILE A 240 19.65 -9.72 2.58
CA ILE A 240 18.19 -9.71 2.74
C ILE A 240 17.59 -10.84 1.93
N VAL A 241 16.93 -11.78 2.62
CA VAL A 241 16.12 -12.81 1.96
C VAL A 241 14.85 -12.15 1.44
N LYS A 242 14.64 -12.21 0.12
CA LYS A 242 13.45 -11.69 -0.54
C LYS A 242 12.50 -12.85 -0.85
N GLY A 243 11.43 -12.97 -0.05
CA GLY A 243 10.45 -14.05 -0.16
C GLY A 243 9.54 -13.98 -1.40
N PHE A 244 9.57 -12.86 -2.12
CA PHE A 244 8.77 -12.61 -3.32
C PHE A 244 9.67 -12.18 -4.47
N GLN A 245 9.26 -12.44 -5.71
CA GLN A 245 9.97 -11.95 -6.90
C GLN A 245 9.86 -10.42 -6.95
N TRP A 246 10.99 -9.73 -7.17
CA TRP A 246 11.09 -8.28 -7.36
C TRP A 246 11.96 -8.00 -8.57
#